data_AF-A0A4Q9HDM9-F1
#
_entry.id   AF-A0A4Q9HDM9-F1
#
_cell.length_a   1.000
_cell.length_b   1.000
_cell.length_c   1.000
_cell.angle_alpha   90.00
_cell.angle_beta   90.00
_cell.angle_gamma   90.00
#
_symmetry.space_group_name_H-M   'P 1'
#
loop_
_entity.id
_entity.type
_entity.pdbx_description
1 polymer ?
#
loop_
_entity_poly.entity_id
_entity_poly.type
_entity_poly.pdbx_seq_one_letter_code
_entity_poly.pdbx_strand_id
1 'polypeptide(L)' 'MHPPKEIIIEISADQVNFKEVAKQTKFSFEGINKVLHQINPVSGRYIRIKAANIGIIPDGFYGAGTKAWLMVDEIIVN' A
#
# COMPACT_ATOMS: atom_id res chain seq x y z
N MET A 1 14.75 -5.82 -1.74
CA MET A 1 13.59 -5.15 -2.39
C MET A 1 12.74 -4.66 -1.24
N HIS A 2 12.61 -3.36 -1.11
CA HIS A 2 11.99 -2.80 0.08
C HIS A 2 10.47 -2.87 -0.01
N PRO A 3 9.77 -3.28 1.07
CA PRO A 3 8.33 -3.13 1.13
C PRO A 3 7.95 -1.64 1.09
N PRO A 4 6.70 -1.30 0.74
CA PRO A 4 6.21 0.06 0.96
C PRO A 4 6.32 0.42 2.45
N LYS A 5 6.42 1.72 2.76
CA LYS A 5 6.39 2.19 4.15
C LYS A 5 4.97 2.30 4.69
N GLU A 6 4.00 2.46 3.79
CA GLU A 6 2.59 2.65 4.15
C GLU A 6 1.68 2.20 3.00
N ILE A 7 0.58 1.54 3.38
CA ILE A 7 -0.59 1.33 2.52
C ILE A 7 -1.82 1.82 3.28
N ILE A 8 -2.66 2.60 2.60
CA ILE A 8 -3.97 3.04 3.07
C ILE A 8 -5.01 2.62 2.04
N ILE A 9 -6.10 2.02 2.52
CA ILE A 9 -7.26 1.65 1.70
C ILE A 9 -8.42 2.54 2.12
N GLU A 10 -9.00 3.23 1.13
CA GLU A 10 -10.14 4.11 1.30
C GLU A 10 -11.29 3.68 0.39
N ILE A 11 -12.53 3.89 0.84
CA ILE A 11 -13.75 3.58 0.10
C ILE A 11 -14.62 4.83 -0.05
N SER A 12 -15.29 4.96 -1.20
CA SER A 12 -16.21 6.05 -1.51
C SER A 12 -17.44 5.55 -2.28
N ALA A 13 -18.59 6.17 -2.02
CA ALA A 13 -19.81 5.98 -2.81
C ALA A 13 -19.91 6.93 -4.01
N ASP A 14 -19.22 8.08 -3.96
CA ASP A 14 -19.42 9.22 -4.87
C ASP A 14 -18.14 9.69 -5.60
N GLN A 15 -17.01 9.02 -5.39
CA GLN A 15 -15.69 9.38 -5.94
C GLN A 15 -15.13 10.73 -5.46
N VAL A 16 -15.76 11.35 -4.46
CA VAL A 16 -15.32 12.62 -3.87
C VAL A 16 -14.93 12.40 -2.41
N ASN A 17 -15.84 11.85 -1.63
CA ASN A 17 -15.69 11.61 -0.20
C ASN A 17 -15.16 10.19 0.03
N PHE A 18 -13.89 10.09 0.47
CA PHE A 18 -13.23 8.83 0.74
C PHE A 18 -13.03 8.64 2.24
N LYS A 19 -13.43 7.47 2.73
CA LYS A 19 -13.23 7.06 4.12
C LYS A 19 -12.16 5.98 4.19
N GLU A 20 -11.16 6.18 5.04
CA GLU A 20 -10.17 5.15 5.36
C GLU A 20 -10.85 3.95 6.04
N VAL A 21 -10.58 2.75 5.52
CA VAL A 21 -11.09 1.48 6.04
C VAL A 21 -9.99 0.53 6.49
N ALA A 22 -8.75 0.74 6.05
CA ALA A 22 -7.58 0.01 6.52
C ALA A 22 -6.30 0.83 6.33
N LYS A 23 -5.31 0.59 7.20
CA LYS A 23 -3.97 1.14 7.11
C LYS A 23 -2.94 0.14 7.62
N GLN A 24 -1.81 0.03 6.90
CA GLN A 24 -0.67 -0.81 7.27
C GLN A 24 0.63 -0.03 7.13
N THR A 25 1.43 -0.04 8.19
CA THR A 25 2.75 0.63 8.25
C THR A 25 3.88 -0.34 8.64
N LYS A 26 3.54 -1.61 8.86
CA LYS A 26 4.50 -2.66 9.21
C LYS A 26 4.40 -3.78 8.19
N PHE A 27 5.54 -4.27 7.73
CA PHE A 27 5.67 -5.32 6.73
C PHE A 27 6.65 -6.37 7.24
N SER A 28 6.39 -7.63 6.92
CA SER A 28 7.00 -8.75 7.65
C SER A 28 8.44 -9.02 7.23
N PHE A 29 8.80 -8.74 5.98
CA PHE A 29 10.15 -9.00 5.46
C PHE A 29 10.48 -8.15 4.24
N GLU A 30 11.79 -8.03 3.97
CA GLU A 30 12.33 -7.51 2.71
C GLU A 30 11.93 -8.45 1.55
N GLY A 31 11.32 -7.91 0.50
CA GLY A 31 10.86 -8.69 -0.65
C GLY A 31 9.37 -8.50 -0.95
N ILE A 32 8.78 -9.51 -1.60
CA ILE A 32 7.37 -9.50 -2.01
C ILE A 32 6.50 -9.74 -0.78
N ASN A 33 5.65 -8.77 -0.44
CA ASN A 33 4.72 -8.89 0.67
C ASN A 33 3.30 -9.07 0.14
N LYS A 34 2.62 -10.15 0.56
CA LYS A 34 1.16 -10.27 0.39
C LYS A 34 0.47 -9.45 1.47
N VAL A 35 -0.35 -8.48 1.06
CA VAL A 35 -1.10 -7.60 1.96
C VAL A 35 -2.56 -8.02 1.92
N LEU A 36 -3.11 -8.39 3.07
CA LEU A 36 -4.50 -8.82 3.21
C LEU A 36 -5.16 -8.04 4.36
N HIS A 37 -6.20 -7.29 4.04
CA HIS A 37 -7.02 -6.57 5.00
C HIS A 37 -8.44 -7.12 4.99
N GLN A 38 -8.87 -7.65 6.14
CA GLN A 38 -10.29 -7.87 6.40
C GLN A 38 -10.87 -6.55 6.93
N ILE A 39 -11.83 -6.00 6.20
CA ILE A 39 -12.52 -4.77 6.58
C ILE A 39 -13.96 -5.09 6.98
N ASN A 40 -14.54 -4.24 7.83
CA ASN A 40 -15.97 -4.34 8.12
C ASN A 40 -16.78 -4.15 6.83
N PRO A 41 -17.88 -4.90 6.63
CA PRO A 41 -18.74 -4.73 5.47
C PRO A 41 -19.18 -3.27 5.33
N VAL A 42 -18.92 -2.69 4.15
CA VAL A 42 -19.23 -1.29 3.85
C VAL A 42 -19.68 -1.20 2.40
N SER A 43 -20.76 -0.43 2.16
CA SER A 43 -21.19 -0.14 0.80
C SER A 43 -20.27 0.91 0.19
N GLY A 44 -19.82 0.67 -1.04
CA GLY A 44 -18.98 1.58 -1.78
C GLY A 44 -18.96 1.23 -3.26
N ARG A 45 -18.62 2.21 -4.10
CA ARG A 45 -18.47 2.04 -5.55
C ARG A 45 -17.02 2.21 -5.99
N TYR A 46 -16.25 2.98 -5.24
CA TYR A 46 -14.88 3.33 -5.56
C TYR A 46 -13.97 2.92 -4.42
N ILE A 47 -12.85 2.28 -4.77
CA ILE A 47 -11.76 1.96 -3.85
C ILE A 47 -10.56 2.81 -4.27
N ARG A 48 -9.87 3.38 -3.28
CA ARG A 48 -8.60 4.07 -3.49
C ARG A 48 -7.55 3.42 -2.61
N ILE A 49 -6.44 3.04 -3.23
CA ILE A 49 -5.27 2.51 -2.54
C ILE A 49 -4.16 3.53 -2.66
N LYS A 50 -3.66 4.02 -1.52
CA LYS A 50 -2.49 4.88 -1.43
C LYS A 50 -1.35 4.04 -0.89
N ALA A 51 -0.31 3.82 -1.69
CA ALA A 51 0.87 3.09 -1.30
C ALA A 51 2.10 4.00 -1.43
N ALA A 52 2.86 4.14 -0.36
CA ALA A 52 4.06 4.97 -0.32
C ALA A 52 5.30 4.08 -0.32
N ASN A 53 6.23 4.35 -1.24
CA ASN A 53 7.56 3.73 -1.18
C ASN A 53 8.37 4.29 0.01
N ILE A 54 9.51 3.67 0.27
CA ILE A 54 10.44 4.11 1.32
C ILE A 54 11.18 5.42 1.00
N GLY A 55 10.96 6.00 -0.18
CA GLY A 55 11.67 7.19 -0.65
C GLY A 55 13.04 6.83 -1.20
N ILE A 56 14.08 7.02 -0.38
CA ILE A 56 15.48 6.75 -0.76
C ILE A 56 15.89 5.36 -0.27
N ILE A 57 16.58 4.61 -1.12
CA ILE A 57 17.12 3.29 -0.77
C ILE A 57 18.22 3.46 0.30
N PRO A 58 18.14 2.77 1.46
CA PRO A 58 19.12 2.92 2.52
C PRO A 58 20.49 2.34 2.15
N ASP A 59 21.51 2.77 2.88
CA ASP A 59 22.86 2.21 2.75
C ASP A 59 22.88 0.70 3.02
N GLY A 60 23.80 0.00 2.35
CA GLY A 60 23.92 -1.45 2.45
C GLY A 60 22.97 -2.23 1.53
N PHE A 61 22.10 -1.56 0.77
CA PHE A 61 21.23 -2.18 -0.23
C PHE A 61 21.61 -1.81 -1.66
N TYR A 62 21.25 -2.67 -2.60
CA TYR A 62 21.45 -2.39 -4.03
C TYR A 62 20.67 -1.14 -4.45
N GLY A 63 21.37 -0.17 -5.05
CA GLY A 63 20.78 1.12 -5.44
C GLY A 63 20.75 2.17 -4.32
N ALA A 64 21.49 1.98 -3.23
CA ALA A 64 21.62 2.94 -2.13
C ALA A 64 21.79 4.40 -2.60
N GLY A 65 21.10 5.33 -1.93
CA GLY A 65 21.13 6.75 -2.24
C GLY A 65 20.21 7.18 -3.40
N THR A 66 19.60 6.25 -4.12
CA THR A 66 18.64 6.54 -5.20
C THR A 66 17.18 6.42 -4.76
N LYS A 67 16.24 6.91 -5.57
CA LYS A 67 14.80 6.76 -5.30
C LYS A 67 14.35 5.32 -5.53
N ALA A 68 13.61 4.77 -4.57
CA ALA A 68 13.05 3.43 -4.65
C ALA A 68 11.85 3.36 -5.61
N TRP A 69 11.80 2.30 -6.42
CA TRP A 69 10.60 1.95 -7.16
C TRP A 69 9.55 1.32 -6.23
N LEU A 70 8.27 1.57 -6.50
CA LEU A 70 7.17 0.80 -5.93
C LEU A 70 6.65 -0.13 -7.02
N MET A 71 6.68 -1.44 -6.74
CA MET A 71 6.20 -2.47 -7.66
C MET A 71 4.96 -3.12 -7.06
N VAL A 72 3.91 -3.23 -7.88
CA VAL A 72 2.64 -3.86 -7.53
C VAL A 72 2.24 -4.73 -8.70
N ASP A 73 1.80 -5.95 -8.39
CA ASP A 73 1.32 -6.90 -9.40
C ASP A 73 -0.22 -6.84 -9.46
N GLU A 74 -0.88 -7.47 -8.49
CA GLU A 74 -2.33 -7.61 -8.48
C GLU A 74 -3.00 -6.87 -7.30
N ILE A 75 -4.21 -6.36 -7.57
CA ILE A 75 -5.16 -5.88 -6.57
C ILE A 75 -6.41 -6.73 -6.68
N ILE A 76 -6.71 -7.48 -5.61
CA ILE A 76 -7.86 -8.38 -5.54
C ILE A 76 -8.88 -7.81 -4.54
N VAL A 77 -10.15 -7.73 -4.96
CA VAL A 77 -11.28 -7.25 -4.16
C VAL A 77 -12.37 -8.32 -4.17
N ASN A 78 -12.88 -8.67 -2.98
CA ASN A 78 -13.90 -9.71 -2.75
C ASN A 78 -15.15 -9.13 -2.09
#